data_AF-A0A5F1RX65-F1
#
_entry.id   AF-A0A5F1RX65-F1
#
_cell.length_a   1.000
_cell.length_b   1.000
_cell.length_c   1.000
_cell.angle_alpha   90.00
_cell.angle_beta   90.00
_cell.angle_gamma   90.00
#
_symmetry.space_group_name_H-M   'P 1'
#
loop_
_entity.id
_entity.type
_entity.pdbx_description
1 polymer ?
#
loop_
_entity_poly.entity_id
_entity_poly.type
_entity_poly.pdbx_seq_one_letter_code
_entity_poly.pdbx_strand_id
1 'polypeptide(L)' 'MSNDEEKKKPILLERPRAVFSQEDFELIRVAVAHYLHVVKNEPVAVKYSNLHHRLGRIS' A
#
# COMPACT_ATOMS: atom_id res chain seq x y z
N MET A 1 -32.58 24.31 32.91
CA MET A 1 -32.78 23.88 31.51
C MET A 1 -31.41 23.65 30.92
N SER A 2 -31.23 22.49 30.32
CA SER A 2 -29.97 21.79 30.07
C SER A 2 -28.86 22.61 29.41
N ASN A 3 -27.65 22.47 29.94
CA ASN A 3 -26.42 22.88 29.27
C ASN A 3 -26.23 21.96 28.06
N ASP A 4 -26.37 22.52 26.86
CA ASP A 4 -25.93 21.86 25.63
C ASP A 4 -24.40 21.88 25.60
N GLU A 5 -23.79 20.84 26.16
CA GLU A 5 -22.39 20.52 25.95
C GLU A 5 -22.18 20.14 24.48
N GLU A 6 -21.86 21.14 23.68
CA GLU A 6 -21.37 21.01 22.32
C GLU A 6 -20.07 20.20 22.34
N LYS A 7 -20.19 18.87 22.26
CA LYS A 7 -19.05 17.94 22.15
C LYS A 7 -18.27 18.22 20.88
N LYS A 8 -17.26 19.08 20.98
CA LYS A 8 -16.19 19.25 19.99
C LYS A 8 -15.43 17.94 19.87
N LYS A 9 -15.87 17.05 18.98
CA LYS A 9 -15.13 15.83 18.64
C LYS A 9 -13.77 16.29 18.10
N PRO A 10 -12.64 15.88 18.72
CA PRO A 10 -11.34 16.28 18.20
C PRO A 10 -11.24 15.74 16.78
N ILE A 11 -10.98 16.63 15.82
CA ILE A 11 -10.59 16.25 14.47
C ILE A 11 -9.24 15.57 14.68
N LEU A 12 -9.25 14.25 14.82
CA LEU A 12 -8.04 13.46 14.71
C LEU A 12 -7.46 13.83 13.36
N LEU A 13 -6.37 14.60 13.36
CA LEU A 13 -5.58 14.86 12.16
C LEU A 13 -5.36 13.50 11.51
N GLU A 14 -6.03 13.24 10.39
CA GLU A 14 -5.75 12.05 9.61
C GLU A 14 -4.27 12.14 9.27
N ARG A 15 -3.48 11.22 9.82
CA ARG A 15 -2.05 11.17 9.51
C ARG A 15 -1.96 11.12 7.98
N PRO A 16 -1.16 12.01 7.35
CA PRO A 16 -1.03 11.99 5.90
C PRO A 16 -0.67 10.56 5.50
N ARG A 17 -1.55 9.92 4.72
CA ARG A 17 -1.27 8.57 4.23
C ARG A 17 -0.04 8.69 3.35
N ALA A 18 0.95 7.83 3.56
CA ALA A 18 2.03 7.70 2.60
C ALA A 18 1.39 7.39 1.24
N VAL A 19 1.46 8.35 0.31
CA VAL A 19 0.97 8.18 -1.05
C VAL A 19 2.18 7.81 -1.86
N PHE A 20 2.23 6.57 -2.32
CA PHE A 20 3.21 6.15 -3.31
C PHE A 20 2.94 6.90 -4.62
N SER A 21 3.99 7.44 -5.21
CA SER A 21 3.98 7.98 -6.56
C SER A 21 3.96 6.83 -7.59
N GLN A 22 3.71 7.18 -8.85
CA GLN A 22 3.80 6.22 -9.96
C GLN A 22 5.22 5.65 -10.09
N GLU A 23 6.24 6.48 -9.91
CA GLU A 23 7.65 6.08 -9.90
C GLU A 23 7.97 5.07 -8.80
N ASP A 24 7.42 5.27 -7.59
CA ASP A 24 7.58 4.29 -6.51
C ASP A 24 7.03 2.92 -6.88
N PHE A 25 5.87 2.86 -7.56
CA PHE A 25 5.28 1.60 -7.99
C PHE A 25 6.14 0.89 -9.05
N GLU A 26 6.81 1.64 -9.93
CA GLU A 26 7.77 1.08 -10.89
C GLU A 26 8.99 0.49 -10.17
N LEU A 27 9.56 1.21 -9.20
CA LEU A 27 10.68 0.72 -8.39
C LEU A 27 10.30 -0.55 -7.61
N ILE A 28 9.11 -0.57 -7.00
CA ILE A 28 8.60 -1.75 -6.30
C ILE A 28 8.39 -2.91 -7.27
N ARG A 29 7.89 -2.66 -8.49
CA ARG A 29 7.70 -3.70 -9.51
C ARG A 29 9.02 -4.37 -9.85
N VAL A 30 10.09 -3.60 -10.06
CA VAL A 30 11.44 -4.13 -10.34
C VAL A 30 11.95 -4.96 -9.16
N ALA A 31 11.80 -4.46 -7.93
CA ALA A 31 12.21 -5.19 -6.73
C ALA A 31 11.48 -6.53 -6.57
N VAL A 32 10.16 -6.55 -6.80
CA VAL A 32 9.34 -7.77 -6.73
C VAL A 32 9.72 -8.76 -7.85
N ALA A 33 10.00 -8.29 -9.06
CA ALA A 33 10.48 -9.13 -10.15
C ALA A 33 11.80 -9.82 -9.81
N HIS A 34 12.75 -9.08 -9.21
CA HIS A 34 14.00 -9.65 -8.74
C HIS A 34 13.77 -10.69 -7.63
N TYR A 35 12.92 -10.38 -6.65
CA TYR A 35 12.63 -11.29 -5.55
C TYR A 35 11.92 -12.58 -6.00
N LEU A 36 11.11 -12.52 -7.06
CA LEU A 36 10.48 -13.70 -7.66
C LEU A 36 11.48 -14.77 -8.10
N HIS A 37 12.68 -14.37 -8.54
CA HIS A 37 13.74 -15.34 -8.86
C HIS A 37 14.29 -16.05 -7.63
N VAL A 38 14.31 -15.37 -6.47
CA VAL A 38 14.76 -15.92 -5.19
C VAL A 38 13.76 -16.96 -4.67
N VAL A 39 12.46 -16.65 -4.72
CA VAL A 39 11.41 -17.50 -4.14
C VAL A 39 10.75 -18.45 -5.14
N LYS A 40 11.28 -18.60 -6.35
CA LYS A 40 10.61 -19.29 -7.49
C LYS A 40 10.07 -20.71 -7.20
N ASN A 41 10.68 -21.43 -6.26
CA ASN A 41 10.31 -22.82 -5.91
C ASN A 41 9.43 -22.89 -4.65
N GLU A 42 9.18 -21.75 -4.00
CA GLU A 42 8.38 -21.65 -2.80
C GLU A 42 6.92 -21.38 -3.18
N PRO A 43 5.94 -21.90 -2.43
CA PRO A 43 4.52 -21.61 -2.66
C PRO A 43 4.20 -20.10 -2.55
N VAL A 44 5.05 -19.33 -1.87
CA VAL A 44 4.91 -17.87 -1.76
C VAL A 44 5.12 -17.15 -3.09
N ALA A 45 5.78 -17.76 -4.09
CA ALA A 45 6.02 -17.18 -5.40
C ALA A 45 4.73 -16.72 -6.08
N VAL A 46 3.64 -17.48 -5.92
CA VAL A 46 2.32 -17.14 -6.48
C VAL A 46 1.83 -15.79 -5.96
N LYS A 47 2.03 -15.49 -4.67
CA LYS A 47 1.64 -14.20 -4.07
C LYS A 47 2.42 -13.03 -4.68
N TYR A 48 3.73 -13.21 -4.86
CA TYR A 48 4.59 -12.19 -5.46
C TYR A 48 4.35 -12.02 -6.96
N SER A 49 4.00 -13.09 -7.68
CA SER A 49 3.61 -13.03 -9.09
C SER A 49 2.34 -12.20 -9.26
N ASN A 50 1.32 -12.48 -8.44
CA ASN A 50 0.09 -11.70 -8.41
C ASN A 50 0.34 -10.24 -8.04
N LEU A 51 1.25 -9.96 -7.09
CA LEU A 51 1.66 -8.60 -6.74
C LEU A 51 2.33 -7.89 -7.92
N HIS A 52 3.29 -8.53 -8.58
CA HIS A 52 3.97 -7.99 -9.75
C HIS A 52 2.98 -7.62 -10.87
N HIS A 53 1.99 -8.48 -11.15
CA HIS A 53 0.94 -8.19 -12.13
C HIS A 53 0.07 -7.00 -11.74
N ARG A 54 -0.31 -6.87 -10.46
CA ARG A 54 -1.08 -5.70 -9.99
C ARG A 54 -0.29 -4.41 -10.13
N LEU A 55 1.00 -4.42 -9.79
CA LEU A 55 1.87 -3.25 -9.92
C LEU A 55 2.01 -2.82 -11.39
N GLY A 56 2.02 -3.77 -12.33
CA GLY A 56 2.03 -3.45 -13.77
C GLY A 56 0.75 -2.81 -14.31
N ARG A 57 -0.36 -2.80 -13.55
CA ARG A 57 -1.62 -2.15 -13.93
C ARG A 57 -1.78 -0.73 -13.40
N ILE A 58 -0.87 -0.28 -12.53
CA ILE A 58 -0.89 1.05 -11.90
C ILE A 58 -0.06 2.07 -12.72
N SER A 59 0.56 1.62 -13.81
CA SER A 59 1.28 2.45 -14.79
C SER A 59 0.35 3.20 -15.73
#